data_AF-A0A930ZIP8-F1
#
_entry.id   AF-A0A930ZIP8-F1
#
_cell.length_a   1.000
_cell.length_b   1.000
_cell.length_c   1.000
_cell.angle_alpha   90.00
_cell.angle_beta   90.00
_cell.angle_gamma   90.00
#
_symmetry.space_group_name_H-M   'P 1'
#
loop_
_entity.id
_entity.type
_entity.pdbx_description
1 polymer ?
#
loop_
_entity_poly.entity_id
_entity_poly.type
_entity_poly.pdbx_seq_one_letter_code
_entity_poly.pdbx_strand_id
1 'polypeptide(L)'
;MNPGISPIGHSYFEYVPLLEIQREIYRTPVGFERFQKYLQTMIGDSEDIALPLVGMNPMGKEHVRAYLDQLIAYSDDVARQAVQEANRRLSSPSALKVVLVVCDDLKGSWINRYFSEAAARFNPSALLRRGWVVVPCWTSDSPSSEQIKRDTLAYIYRAVYISYRGQARTLGQRMRQEGYALAFAGEHLALDAEELAYTTAVIKPHLDSEHYPTVMACLYGDEAAQTLGYKPLGFTVRAGLELALHQALSSGLPAEAALSRFS
;
A
#
# COMPACT_ATOMS: atom_id res chain seq x y z
N MET A 1 -11.40 -45.45 -2.73
CA MET A 1 -10.22 -44.87 -3.41
C MET A 1 -10.71 -43.61 -4.11
N ASN A 2 -10.43 -42.44 -3.54
CA ASN A 2 -10.69 -41.17 -4.21
C ASN A 2 -9.45 -40.82 -5.05
N PRO A 3 -9.58 -40.58 -6.36
CA PRO A 3 -8.43 -40.21 -7.18
C PRO A 3 -7.96 -38.82 -6.76
N GLY A 4 -6.66 -38.72 -6.50
CA GLY A 4 -6.02 -37.54 -5.97
C GLY A 4 -6.25 -36.29 -6.83
N ILE A 5 -6.70 -35.24 -6.17
CA ILE A 5 -6.52 -33.88 -6.65
C ILE A 5 -5.03 -33.57 -6.45
N SER A 6 -4.26 -33.59 -7.54
CA SER A 6 -2.98 -32.89 -7.57
C SER A 6 -3.24 -31.41 -7.28
N PRO A 7 -2.61 -30.77 -6.27
CA PRO A 7 -2.68 -29.32 -6.14
C PRO A 7 -1.74 -28.75 -7.20
N ILE A 8 -2.25 -28.48 -8.40
CA ILE A 8 -1.64 -27.48 -9.26
C ILE A 8 -1.80 -26.18 -8.49
N GLY A 9 -0.71 -25.69 -7.89
CA GLY A 9 -0.70 -24.49 -7.07
C GLY A 9 -1.20 -23.32 -7.89
N HIS A 10 -2.43 -22.88 -7.65
CA HIS A 10 -2.96 -21.69 -8.28
C HIS A 10 -2.19 -20.48 -7.72
N SER A 11 -1.30 -19.90 -8.52
CA SER A 11 -0.71 -18.60 -8.22
C SER A 11 -1.77 -17.53 -8.42
N TYR A 12 -2.15 -16.86 -7.34
CA TYR A 12 -3.12 -15.76 -7.33
C TYR A 12 -2.46 -14.42 -7.58
N PHE A 13 -1.18 -14.30 -7.24
CA PHE A 13 -0.40 -13.09 -7.37
C PHE A 13 0.83 -13.34 -8.25
N GLU A 14 1.07 -12.42 -9.18
CA GLU A 14 2.26 -12.44 -10.05
C GLU A 14 3.04 -11.13 -9.88
N TYR A 15 4.34 -11.22 -9.58
CA TYR A 15 5.19 -10.03 -9.56
C TYR A 15 5.59 -9.63 -10.98
N VAL A 16 5.33 -8.37 -11.36
CA VAL A 16 5.72 -7.79 -12.65
C VAL A 16 6.77 -6.68 -12.41
N PRO A 17 8.02 -6.85 -12.88
CA PRO A 17 9.08 -5.87 -12.64
C PRO A 17 8.88 -4.62 -13.51
N LEU A 18 8.43 -3.51 -12.91
CA LEU A 18 8.20 -2.24 -13.61
C LEU A 18 9.28 -1.18 -13.35
N LEU A 19 10.25 -1.43 -12.47
CA LEU A 19 11.22 -0.39 -12.09
C LEU A 19 12.15 -0.02 -13.26
N GLU A 20 12.62 -0.99 -14.05
CA GLU A 20 13.41 -0.69 -15.25
C GLU A 20 12.59 0.08 -16.31
N ILE A 21 11.29 -0.21 -16.45
CA ILE A 21 10.40 0.56 -17.34
C ILE A 21 10.30 2.02 -16.88
N GLN A 22 10.18 2.26 -15.57
CA GLN A 22 10.21 3.61 -14.99
C GLN A 22 11.56 4.29 -15.24
N ARG A 23 12.66 3.54 -15.20
CA ARG A 23 14.01 4.05 -15.44
C ARG A 23 14.19 4.49 -16.89
N GLU A 24 13.66 3.73 -17.84
CA GLU A 24 13.69 4.08 -19.27
C GLU A 24 12.99 5.42 -19.56
N ILE A 25 11.90 5.74 -18.85
CA ILE A 25 11.24 7.05 -18.98
C ILE A 25 12.21 8.16 -18.54
N TYR A 26 12.89 7.99 -17.40
CA TYR A 26 13.83 8.99 -16.89
C TYR A 26 15.12 9.16 -17.69
N ARG A 27 15.45 8.22 -18.60
CA ARG A 27 16.55 8.39 -19.56
C ARG A 27 16.30 9.51 -20.57
N THR A 28 15.04 9.77 -20.90
CA THR A 28 14.68 10.95 -21.72
C THR A 28 14.91 12.20 -20.87
N PRO A 29 15.54 13.29 -21.38
CA PRO A 29 15.70 14.54 -20.64
C PRO A 29 14.38 15.11 -20.11
N VAL A 30 14.44 15.93 -19.04
CA VAL A 30 13.24 16.57 -18.48
C VAL A 30 12.61 17.47 -19.54
N GLY A 31 11.33 17.25 -19.85
CA GLY A 31 10.61 18.04 -20.85
C GLY A 31 9.33 17.37 -21.31
N PHE A 32 8.64 18.01 -22.25
CA PHE A 32 7.36 17.52 -22.78
C PHE A 32 7.48 16.15 -23.46
N GLU A 33 8.59 15.89 -24.15
CA GLU A 33 8.87 14.58 -24.77
C GLU A 33 8.85 13.44 -23.74
N ARG A 34 9.44 13.65 -22.56
CA ARG A 34 9.41 12.67 -21.47
C ARG A 34 7.99 12.46 -20.95
N PHE A 35 7.22 13.55 -20.80
CA PHE A 35 5.81 13.45 -20.39
C PHE A 35 4.98 12.65 -21.41
N GLN A 36 5.19 12.87 -22.72
CA GLN A 36 4.54 12.07 -23.77
C GLN A 36 4.97 10.60 -23.70
N LYS A 37 6.26 10.32 -23.51
CA LYS A 37 6.76 8.95 -23.32
C LYS A 37 6.13 8.26 -22.12
N TYR A 38 5.96 8.98 -21.00
CA TYR A 38 5.25 8.50 -19.83
C TYR A 38 3.79 8.13 -20.14
N LEU A 39 3.04 9.03 -20.80
CA LEU A 39 1.65 8.75 -21.20
C LEU A 39 1.56 7.55 -22.13
N GLN A 40 2.41 7.49 -23.16
CA GLN A 40 2.46 6.37 -24.09
C GLN A 40 2.80 5.05 -23.39
N THR A 41 3.69 5.07 -22.40
CA THR A 41 4.05 3.86 -21.63
C THR A 41 2.92 3.41 -20.71
N MET A 42 2.22 4.36 -20.07
CA MET A 42 1.13 4.07 -19.14
C MET A 42 -0.13 3.57 -19.86
N ILE A 43 -0.44 4.13 -21.03
CA ILE A 43 -1.66 3.87 -21.81
C ILE A 43 -1.42 2.77 -22.85
N GLY A 44 -0.22 2.70 -23.45
CA GLY A 44 0.08 1.78 -24.55
C GLY A 44 -0.78 2.06 -25.78
N ASP A 45 -1.21 0.99 -26.45
CA ASP A 45 -2.17 1.04 -27.58
C ASP A 45 -3.64 0.98 -27.14
N SER A 46 -3.89 1.04 -25.82
CA SER A 46 -5.22 0.94 -25.21
C SER A 46 -5.84 2.33 -25.01
N GLU A 47 -7.17 2.42 -24.89
CA GLU A 47 -7.85 3.65 -24.42
C GLU A 47 -7.87 3.75 -22.87
N ASP A 48 -7.36 2.72 -22.18
CA ASP A 48 -7.32 2.60 -20.72
C ASP A 48 -5.89 2.27 -20.22
N ILE A 49 -5.66 2.41 -18.91
CA ILE A 49 -4.36 2.20 -18.24
C ILE A 49 -3.86 0.76 -18.45
N ALA A 50 -2.78 0.62 -19.24
CA ALA A 50 -2.08 -0.64 -19.46
C ALA A 50 -1.08 -0.95 -18.33
N LEU A 51 -0.32 0.06 -17.89
CA LEU A 51 0.63 -0.04 -16.78
C LEU A 51 0.26 0.97 -15.68
N PRO A 52 0.21 0.59 -14.40
CA PRO A 52 -0.35 1.44 -13.34
C PRO A 52 0.66 2.47 -12.81
N LEU A 53 1.20 3.30 -13.69
CA LEU A 53 2.27 4.27 -13.39
C LEU A 53 1.78 5.61 -12.84
N VAL A 54 0.51 5.73 -12.44
CA VAL A 54 -0.14 7.01 -12.08
C VAL A 54 0.59 7.78 -10.98
N GLY A 55 1.22 7.08 -10.03
CA GLY A 55 1.99 7.70 -8.93
C GLY A 55 3.37 8.22 -9.35
N MET A 56 3.87 7.82 -10.51
CA MET A 56 5.18 8.21 -11.02
C MET A 56 5.15 9.66 -11.50
N ASN A 57 6.14 10.44 -11.08
CA ASN A 57 6.33 11.81 -11.54
C ASN A 57 7.22 11.84 -12.79
N PRO A 58 6.69 12.00 -14.02
CA PRO A 58 7.54 12.12 -15.21
C PRO A 58 8.48 13.33 -15.13
N MET A 59 8.10 14.39 -14.40
CA MET A 59 8.91 15.59 -14.20
C MET A 59 9.89 15.47 -13.03
N GLY A 60 10.02 14.27 -12.46
CA GLY A 60 11.00 13.92 -11.44
C GLY A 60 12.42 14.29 -11.87
N LYS A 61 13.17 14.86 -10.91
CA LYS A 61 14.55 15.31 -11.10
C LYS A 61 15.53 14.22 -10.64
N GLU A 62 16.78 14.61 -10.43
CA GLU A 62 17.87 13.70 -10.12
C GLU A 62 17.64 12.87 -8.85
N HIS A 63 16.94 13.40 -7.85
CA HIS A 63 16.65 12.65 -6.63
C HIS A 63 15.77 11.41 -6.87
N VAL A 64 14.80 11.52 -7.78
CA VAL A 64 13.92 10.39 -8.13
C VAL A 64 14.70 9.31 -8.88
N ARG A 65 15.60 9.73 -9.78
CA ARG A 65 16.48 8.82 -10.52
C ARG A 65 17.41 8.07 -9.59
N ALA A 66 18.07 8.79 -8.68
CA ALA A 66 18.95 8.20 -7.69
C ALA A 66 18.22 7.22 -6.76
N TYR A 67 16.98 7.54 -6.35
CA TYR A 67 16.14 6.64 -5.56
C TYR A 67 15.76 5.38 -6.35
N LEU A 68 15.37 5.52 -7.62
CA LEU A 68 15.03 4.41 -8.50
C LEU A 68 16.22 3.47 -8.75
N ASP A 69 17.40 4.03 -9.00
CA ASP A 69 18.63 3.24 -9.18
C ASP A 69 18.96 2.42 -7.91
N GLN A 70 18.74 2.97 -6.72
CA GLN A 70 18.91 2.24 -5.45
C GLN A 70 17.92 1.07 -5.32
N LEU A 71 16.64 1.28 -5.68
CA LEU A 71 15.62 0.24 -5.60
C LEU A 71 15.90 -0.92 -6.56
N ILE A 72 16.26 -0.62 -7.81
CA ILE A 72 16.51 -1.63 -8.85
C ILE A 72 17.58 -2.64 -8.42
N ALA A 73 18.55 -2.22 -7.59
CA ALA A 73 19.65 -3.06 -7.16
C ALA A 73 19.22 -4.31 -6.36
N TYR A 74 18.02 -4.34 -5.77
CA TYR A 74 17.60 -5.48 -4.93
C TYR A 74 16.08 -5.73 -4.86
N SER A 75 15.23 -4.75 -5.19
CA SER A 75 13.82 -4.80 -4.78
C SER A 75 12.97 -5.80 -5.57
N ASP A 76 13.30 -6.10 -6.83
CA ASP A 76 12.54 -7.04 -7.66
C ASP A 76 12.54 -8.46 -7.09
N ASP A 77 13.69 -8.95 -6.64
CA ASP A 77 13.80 -10.29 -6.03
C ASP A 77 13.08 -10.35 -4.68
N VAL A 78 13.20 -9.29 -3.88
CA VAL A 78 12.50 -9.18 -2.59
C VAL A 78 10.99 -9.17 -2.78
N ALA A 79 10.47 -8.39 -3.73
CA ALA A 79 9.05 -8.33 -4.02
C ALA A 79 8.53 -9.68 -4.58
N ARG A 80 9.31 -10.36 -5.43
CA ARG A 80 8.99 -11.70 -5.92
C ARG A 80 8.88 -12.72 -4.79
N GLN A 81 9.81 -12.70 -3.83
CA GLN A 81 9.76 -13.56 -2.64
C GLN A 81 8.55 -13.26 -1.77
N ALA A 82 8.22 -11.97 -1.57
CA ALA A 82 7.03 -11.55 -0.83
C ALA A 82 5.73 -12.01 -1.52
N VAL A 83 5.65 -11.95 -2.86
CA VAL A 83 4.54 -12.48 -3.64
C VAL A 83 4.41 -13.99 -3.50
N GLN A 84 5.52 -14.74 -3.53
CA GLN A 84 5.52 -16.19 -3.31
C GLN A 84 5.06 -16.55 -1.89
N GLU A 85 5.50 -15.80 -0.89
CA GLU A 85 5.03 -15.92 0.49
C GLU A 85 3.52 -15.67 0.59
N ALA A 86 3.01 -14.61 -0.02
CA ALA A 86 1.58 -14.31 -0.04
C ALA A 86 0.77 -15.42 -0.72
N ASN A 87 1.24 -15.95 -1.86
CA ASN A 87 0.58 -17.09 -2.55
C ASN A 87 0.54 -18.37 -1.69
N ARG A 88 1.47 -18.57 -0.75
CA ARG A 88 1.44 -19.70 0.18
C ARG A 88 0.44 -19.51 1.33
N ARG A 89 0.20 -18.26 1.73
CA ARG A 89 -0.61 -17.92 2.92
C ARG A 89 -2.04 -17.51 2.60
N LEU A 90 -2.28 -16.98 1.41
CA LEU A 90 -3.54 -16.37 1.01
C LEU A 90 -4.12 -17.05 -0.22
N SER A 91 -5.45 -17.08 -0.27
CA SER A 91 -6.21 -17.36 -1.48
C SER A 91 -6.90 -16.07 -1.95
N SER A 92 -6.89 -15.83 -3.25
CA SER A 92 -7.57 -14.69 -3.87
C SER A 92 -8.72 -15.16 -4.76
N PRO A 93 -9.84 -14.43 -4.82
CA PRO A 93 -10.88 -14.71 -5.82
C PRO A 93 -10.47 -14.32 -7.24
N SER A 94 -9.34 -13.62 -7.42
CA SER A 94 -8.88 -13.15 -8.73
C SER A 94 -7.36 -13.17 -8.83
N ALA A 95 -6.86 -13.45 -10.04
CA ALA A 95 -5.44 -13.29 -10.36
C ALA A 95 -5.09 -11.79 -10.41
N LEU A 96 -4.07 -11.37 -9.67
CA LEU A 96 -3.63 -9.98 -9.58
C LEU A 96 -2.13 -9.87 -9.85
N LYS A 97 -1.73 -8.83 -10.57
CA LYS A 97 -0.34 -8.46 -10.82
C LYS A 97 0.11 -7.45 -9.78
N VAL A 98 1.25 -7.71 -9.15
CA VAL A 98 1.85 -6.89 -8.11
C VAL A 98 3.05 -6.16 -8.68
N VAL A 99 3.13 -4.86 -8.46
CA VAL A 99 4.17 -3.99 -9.03
C VAL A 99 4.68 -2.98 -8.01
N LEU A 100 5.95 -2.62 -8.13
CA LEU A 100 6.55 -1.49 -7.42
C LEU A 100 6.49 -0.23 -8.28
N VAL A 101 6.03 0.89 -7.74
CA VAL A 101 5.95 2.19 -8.45
C VAL A 101 6.58 3.28 -7.60
N VAL A 102 7.58 3.99 -8.15
CA VAL A 102 8.22 5.12 -7.48
C VAL A 102 7.26 6.30 -7.43
N CYS A 103 7.13 6.86 -6.24
CA CYS A 103 6.18 7.92 -5.89
C CYS A 103 6.96 9.13 -5.39
N ASP A 104 6.95 10.22 -6.16
CA ASP A 104 7.74 11.42 -5.83
C ASP A 104 6.97 12.41 -4.93
N ASP A 105 7.23 12.32 -3.63
CA ASP A 105 6.63 13.18 -2.61
C ASP A 105 7.56 14.30 -2.12
N LEU A 106 8.81 14.34 -2.63
CA LEU A 106 9.82 15.33 -2.27
C LEU A 106 9.98 16.49 -3.28
N LYS A 107 10.50 17.64 -2.79
CA LYS A 107 11.16 18.73 -3.58
C LYS A 107 10.41 19.26 -4.82
N GLY A 108 9.07 19.36 -4.75
CA GLY A 108 8.23 19.92 -5.82
C GLY A 108 6.95 19.10 -6.04
N SER A 109 6.40 18.59 -4.93
CA SER A 109 5.58 17.39 -4.81
C SER A 109 4.56 17.16 -5.92
N TRP A 110 4.79 16.10 -6.70
CA TRP A 110 3.82 15.56 -7.67
C TRP A 110 2.58 15.01 -6.97
N ILE A 111 2.80 14.42 -5.80
CA ILE A 111 1.77 13.84 -4.95
C ILE A 111 2.01 14.22 -3.49
N ASN A 112 0.93 14.32 -2.72
CA ASN A 112 1.01 14.45 -1.27
C ASN A 112 1.02 13.05 -0.64
N ARG A 113 2.06 12.74 0.15
CA ARG A 113 2.23 11.41 0.77
C ARG A 113 0.98 10.93 1.50
N TYR A 114 0.50 11.68 2.47
CA TYR A 114 -0.64 11.28 3.30
C TYR A 114 -1.91 11.03 2.46
N PHE A 115 -2.20 11.92 1.51
CA PHE A 115 -3.38 11.77 0.65
C PHE A 115 -3.26 10.56 -0.29
N SER A 116 -2.13 10.41 -0.97
CA SER A 116 -1.91 9.34 -1.94
C SER A 116 -1.78 7.97 -1.26
N GLU A 117 -1.16 7.91 -0.09
CA GLU A 117 -1.08 6.70 0.72
C GLU A 117 -2.46 6.26 1.20
N ALA A 118 -3.29 7.18 1.71
CA ALA A 118 -4.66 6.87 2.10
C ALA A 118 -5.50 6.38 0.90
N ALA A 119 -5.35 7.01 -0.27
CA ALA A 119 -6.00 6.56 -1.50
C ALA A 119 -5.56 5.14 -1.90
N ALA A 120 -4.26 4.85 -1.84
CA ALA A 120 -3.72 3.53 -2.17
C ALA A 120 -4.18 2.43 -1.18
N ARG A 121 -4.36 2.76 0.10
CA ARG A 121 -4.83 1.81 1.13
C ARG A 121 -6.34 1.57 1.10
N PHE A 122 -7.13 2.62 0.89
CA PHE A 122 -8.59 2.56 1.12
C PHE A 122 -9.44 2.73 -0.14
N ASN A 123 -8.86 3.26 -1.22
CA ASN A 123 -9.54 3.41 -2.51
C ASN A 123 -8.78 2.81 -3.72
N PRO A 124 -8.19 1.61 -3.64
CA PRO A 124 -7.45 1.02 -4.77
C PRO A 124 -8.34 0.40 -5.86
N SER A 125 -9.68 0.46 -5.73
CA SER A 125 -10.62 -0.33 -6.53
C SER A 125 -10.48 -0.15 -8.04
N ALA A 126 -10.11 1.03 -8.52
CA ALA A 126 -9.90 1.26 -9.94
C ALA A 126 -8.73 0.43 -10.52
N LEU A 127 -7.64 0.28 -9.76
CA LEU A 127 -6.48 -0.51 -10.15
C LEU A 127 -6.72 -2.01 -9.90
N LEU A 128 -7.36 -2.37 -8.78
CA LEU A 128 -7.72 -3.75 -8.50
C LEU A 128 -8.63 -4.35 -9.58
N ARG A 129 -9.63 -3.61 -10.07
CA ARG A 129 -10.48 -4.06 -11.19
C ARG A 129 -9.73 -4.25 -12.50
N ARG A 130 -8.60 -3.56 -12.67
CA ARG A 130 -7.68 -3.74 -13.81
C ARG A 130 -6.62 -4.82 -13.55
N GLY A 131 -6.74 -5.54 -12.44
CA GLY A 131 -5.83 -6.63 -12.08
C GLY A 131 -4.52 -6.18 -11.45
N TRP A 132 -4.43 -4.95 -10.92
CA TRP A 132 -3.18 -4.39 -10.38
C TRP A 132 -3.23 -4.16 -8.87
N VAL A 133 -2.18 -4.62 -8.19
CA VAL A 133 -1.79 -4.22 -6.83
C VAL A 133 -0.52 -3.37 -6.96
N VAL A 134 -0.66 -2.07 -6.73
CA VAL A 134 0.47 -1.13 -6.75
C VAL A 134 1.02 -0.98 -5.35
N VAL A 135 2.31 -1.26 -5.20
CA VAL A 135 3.09 -1.00 -3.99
C VAL A 135 3.87 0.30 -4.24
N PRO A 136 3.50 1.42 -3.59
CA PRO A 136 4.19 2.68 -3.77
C PRO A 136 5.54 2.68 -3.05
N CYS A 137 6.58 3.17 -3.71
CA CYS A 137 7.92 3.39 -3.16
C CYS A 137 8.19 4.89 -3.07
N TRP A 138 8.13 5.46 -1.87
CA TRP A 138 8.18 6.91 -1.65
C TRP A 138 9.61 7.45 -1.67
N THR A 139 9.85 8.53 -2.41
CA THR A 139 11.20 9.13 -2.52
C THR A 139 11.67 9.77 -1.21
N SER A 140 10.76 10.07 -0.28
CA SER A 140 11.08 10.50 1.08
C SER A 140 11.57 9.39 2.01
N ASP A 141 11.34 8.13 1.68
CA ASP A 141 11.81 6.99 2.47
C ASP A 141 13.26 6.62 2.12
N SER A 142 13.95 6.02 3.09
CA SER A 142 15.19 5.28 2.80
C SER A 142 14.80 3.87 2.36
N PRO A 143 15.03 3.48 1.09
CA PRO A 143 14.54 2.21 0.60
C PRO A 143 15.35 1.07 1.24
N SER A 144 14.66 0.03 1.75
CA SER A 144 15.29 -1.17 2.30
C SER A 144 14.57 -2.44 1.85
N SER A 145 15.28 -3.57 1.84
CA SER A 145 14.68 -4.87 1.50
C SER A 145 13.58 -5.27 2.49
N GLU A 146 13.74 -4.94 3.77
CA GLU A 146 12.72 -5.20 4.78
C GLU A 146 11.43 -4.40 4.51
N GLN A 147 11.57 -3.12 4.17
CA GLN A 147 10.44 -2.26 3.83
C GLN A 147 9.70 -2.75 2.59
N ILE A 148 10.43 -3.09 1.51
CA ILE A 148 9.82 -3.60 0.27
C ILE A 148 9.05 -4.90 0.52
N LYS A 149 9.62 -5.83 1.29
CA LYS A 149 8.94 -7.08 1.66
C LYS A 149 7.65 -6.79 2.43
N ARG A 150 7.74 -5.93 3.45
CA ARG A 150 6.62 -5.59 4.33
C ARG A 150 5.49 -4.91 3.56
N ASP A 151 5.82 -3.90 2.77
CA ASP A 151 4.82 -3.17 1.99
C ASP A 151 4.17 -4.07 0.95
N THR A 152 4.95 -4.90 0.25
CA THR A 152 4.41 -5.86 -0.72
C THR A 152 3.39 -6.79 -0.07
N LEU A 153 3.72 -7.38 1.08
CA LEU A 153 2.80 -8.25 1.83
C LEU A 153 1.54 -7.48 2.29
N ALA A 154 1.70 -6.28 2.84
CA ALA A 154 0.58 -5.49 3.34
C ALA A 154 -0.37 -5.07 2.21
N TYR A 155 0.15 -4.63 1.06
CA TYR A 155 -0.68 -4.25 -0.10
C TYR A 155 -1.41 -5.43 -0.73
N ILE A 156 -0.77 -6.61 -0.80
CA ILE A 156 -1.46 -7.84 -1.23
C ILE A 156 -2.59 -8.18 -0.26
N TYR A 157 -2.33 -8.14 1.06
CA TYR A 157 -3.37 -8.42 2.05
C TYR A 157 -4.55 -7.45 1.92
N ARG A 158 -4.31 -6.14 1.73
CA ARG A 158 -5.38 -5.15 1.50
C ARG A 158 -6.22 -5.49 0.27
N ALA A 159 -5.57 -5.88 -0.83
CA ALA A 159 -6.28 -6.28 -2.06
C ALA A 159 -7.22 -7.46 -1.80
N VAL A 160 -6.74 -8.47 -1.08
CA VAL A 160 -7.53 -9.65 -0.69
C VAL A 160 -8.65 -9.26 0.27
N TYR A 161 -8.35 -8.46 1.29
CA TYR A 161 -9.34 -7.98 2.25
C TYR A 161 -10.50 -7.27 1.53
N ILE A 162 -10.19 -6.33 0.62
CA ILE A 162 -11.20 -5.61 -0.16
C ILE A 162 -12.00 -6.57 -1.05
N SER A 163 -11.37 -7.59 -1.63
CA SER A 163 -12.08 -8.57 -2.46
C SER A 163 -13.14 -9.38 -1.70
N TYR A 164 -12.91 -9.66 -0.41
CA TYR A 164 -13.85 -10.40 0.44
C TYR A 164 -14.81 -9.50 1.23
N ARG A 165 -14.40 -8.25 1.55
CA ARG A 165 -15.09 -7.38 2.51
C ARG A 165 -15.68 -6.12 1.89
N GLY A 166 -15.32 -5.81 0.66
CA GLY A 166 -15.51 -4.49 0.09
C GLY A 166 -14.59 -3.45 0.72
N GLN A 167 -14.77 -2.20 0.31
CA GLN A 167 -13.96 -1.08 0.80
C GLN A 167 -14.33 -0.70 2.24
N ALA A 168 -13.30 -0.46 3.06
CA ALA A 168 -13.47 0.10 4.40
C ALA A 168 -13.91 1.58 4.34
N ARG A 169 -15.07 1.90 4.92
CA ARG A 169 -15.69 3.23 4.87
C ARG A 169 -15.61 4.02 6.17
N THR A 170 -15.77 3.36 7.32
CA THR A 170 -15.62 4.00 8.63
C THR A 170 -14.17 3.90 9.14
N LEU A 171 -13.79 4.75 10.09
CA LEU A 171 -12.49 4.67 10.76
C LEU A 171 -12.22 3.26 11.32
N GLY A 172 -13.19 2.68 12.04
CA GLY A 172 -13.07 1.35 12.63
C GLY A 172 -12.88 0.23 11.59
N GLN A 173 -13.55 0.33 10.43
CA GLN A 173 -13.33 -0.59 9.33
C GLN A 173 -11.93 -0.46 8.73
N ARG A 174 -11.43 0.78 8.58
CA ARG A 174 -10.08 1.05 8.06
C ARG A 174 -9.02 0.55 9.02
N MET A 175 -9.18 0.81 10.31
CA MET A 175 -8.32 0.28 11.36
C MET A 175 -8.30 -1.25 11.32
N ARG A 176 -9.47 -1.91 11.23
CA ARG A 176 -9.50 -3.38 11.12
C ARG A 176 -8.73 -3.89 9.90
N GLN A 177 -8.92 -3.29 8.72
CA GLN A 177 -8.18 -3.67 7.52
C GLN A 177 -6.67 -3.52 7.74
N GLU A 178 -6.23 -2.35 8.21
CA GLU A 178 -4.80 -2.04 8.34
C GLU A 178 -4.13 -2.82 9.45
N GLY A 179 -4.81 -3.06 10.57
CA GLY A 179 -4.26 -3.83 11.68
C GLY A 179 -3.86 -5.23 11.24
N TYR A 180 -4.75 -5.93 10.52
CA TYR A 180 -4.42 -7.25 9.98
C TYR A 180 -3.47 -7.20 8.79
N ALA A 181 -3.50 -6.15 7.95
CA ALA A 181 -2.53 -6.00 6.87
C ALA A 181 -1.09 -5.84 7.39
N LEU A 182 -0.92 -5.02 8.43
CA LEU A 182 0.36 -4.80 9.10
C LEU A 182 0.81 -6.06 9.86
N ALA A 183 -0.09 -6.72 10.59
CA ALA A 183 0.22 -7.98 11.26
C ALA A 183 0.61 -9.09 10.27
N PHE A 184 -0.10 -9.21 9.13
CA PHE A 184 0.22 -10.15 8.06
C PHE A 184 1.63 -9.93 7.49
N ALA A 185 2.01 -8.66 7.34
CA ALA A 185 3.31 -8.24 6.85
C ALA A 185 4.44 -8.38 7.90
N GLY A 186 4.11 -8.72 9.14
CA GLY A 186 5.09 -8.88 10.22
C GLY A 186 5.60 -7.55 10.79
N GLU A 187 4.79 -6.49 10.74
CA GLU A 187 5.13 -5.21 11.37
C GLU A 187 5.18 -5.34 12.90
N HIS A 188 6.01 -4.51 13.53
CA HIS A 188 6.14 -4.43 14.99
C HIS A 188 5.55 -3.13 15.53
N LEU A 189 5.04 -3.18 16.76
CA LEU A 189 4.54 -2.00 17.45
C LEU A 189 5.68 -1.02 17.75
N ALA A 190 5.49 0.24 17.39
CA ALA A 190 6.39 1.33 17.77
C ALA A 190 5.92 2.06 19.03
N LEU A 191 4.61 2.11 19.28
CA LEU A 191 4.03 2.80 20.45
C LEU A 191 4.07 1.93 21.70
N ASP A 192 4.29 2.58 22.84
CA ASP A 192 4.21 1.95 24.15
C ASP A 192 2.75 1.81 24.65
N ALA A 193 2.60 1.16 25.80
CA ALA A 193 1.29 0.88 26.37
C ALA A 193 0.53 2.14 26.82
N GLU A 194 1.22 3.20 27.23
CA GLU A 194 0.60 4.45 27.68
C GLU A 194 0.01 5.20 26.48
N GLU A 195 0.79 5.33 25.40
CA GLU A 195 0.36 5.98 24.18
C GLU A 195 -0.77 5.20 23.49
N LEU A 196 -0.74 3.85 23.52
CA LEU A 196 -1.83 3.01 23.03
C LEU A 196 -3.12 3.21 23.84
N ALA A 197 -3.03 3.33 25.16
CA ALA A 197 -4.16 3.57 26.04
C ALA A 197 -4.77 4.96 25.79
N TYR A 198 -3.93 5.99 25.67
CA TYR A 198 -4.34 7.33 25.29
C TYR A 198 -5.01 7.35 23.92
N THR A 199 -4.36 6.78 22.90
CA THR A 199 -4.89 6.70 21.53
C THR A 199 -6.26 6.00 21.51
N THR A 200 -6.42 4.91 22.28
CA THR A 200 -7.69 4.19 22.40
C THR A 200 -8.79 5.09 22.94
N ALA A 201 -8.51 5.86 24.00
CA ALA A 201 -9.50 6.74 24.62
C ALA A 201 -9.96 7.84 23.65
N VAL A 202 -9.03 8.44 22.90
CA VAL A 202 -9.32 9.55 21.97
C VAL A 202 -9.97 9.06 20.66
N ILE A 203 -9.57 7.90 20.12
CA ILE A 203 -10.14 7.36 18.87
C ILE A 203 -11.57 6.84 19.05
N LYS A 204 -11.91 6.29 20.21
CA LYS A 204 -13.19 5.60 20.46
C LYS A 204 -14.44 6.34 19.94
N PRO A 205 -14.65 7.65 20.19
CA PRO A 205 -15.83 8.37 19.68
C PRO A 205 -15.86 8.55 18.15
N HIS A 206 -14.78 8.26 17.44
CA HIS A 206 -14.64 8.47 16.00
C HIS A 206 -14.71 7.19 15.18
N LEU A 207 -14.86 6.01 15.79
CA LEU A 207 -14.79 4.72 15.09
C LEU A 207 -15.81 4.57 13.94
N ASP A 208 -17.00 5.15 14.09
CA ASP A 208 -18.04 5.12 13.06
C ASP A 208 -17.94 6.29 12.06
N SER A 209 -16.95 7.17 12.21
CA SER A 209 -16.77 8.33 11.34
C SER A 209 -16.32 7.93 9.94
N GLU A 210 -16.98 8.48 8.93
CA GLU A 210 -16.51 8.52 7.54
C GLU A 210 -15.92 9.88 7.16
N HIS A 211 -15.94 10.86 8.08
CA HIS A 211 -15.47 12.22 7.81
C HIS A 211 -13.96 12.23 7.56
N TYR A 212 -13.57 12.45 6.31
CA TYR A 212 -12.20 12.25 5.84
C TYR A 212 -11.13 13.00 6.65
N PRO A 213 -11.29 14.30 7.01
CA PRO A 213 -10.34 14.98 7.89
C PRO A 213 -10.14 14.30 9.25
N THR A 214 -11.22 13.82 9.86
CA THR A 214 -11.15 13.10 11.15
C THR A 214 -10.45 11.77 10.98
N VAL A 215 -10.79 11.01 9.92
CA VAL A 215 -10.15 9.72 9.61
C VAL A 215 -8.65 9.90 9.40
N MET A 216 -8.24 10.93 8.64
CA MET A 216 -6.83 11.20 8.39
C MET A 216 -6.07 11.56 9.66
N ALA A 217 -6.62 12.44 10.50
CA ALA A 217 -6.02 12.80 11.78
C ALA A 217 -5.89 11.58 12.73
N CYS A 218 -6.94 10.75 12.83
CA CYS A 218 -6.91 9.55 13.66
C CYS A 218 -5.89 8.50 13.17
N LEU A 219 -5.83 8.23 11.86
CA LEU A 219 -4.96 7.17 11.33
C LEU A 219 -3.49 7.59 11.25
N TYR A 220 -3.23 8.81 10.75
CA TYR A 220 -1.87 9.25 10.40
C TYR A 220 -1.25 10.23 11.41
N GLY A 221 -2.05 10.78 12.34
CA GLY A 221 -1.58 11.69 13.36
C GLY A 221 -1.74 13.17 13.00
N ASP A 222 -1.36 14.03 13.95
CA ASP A 222 -1.53 15.48 13.84
C ASP A 222 -0.63 16.11 12.75
N GLU A 223 0.55 15.54 12.50
CA GLU A 223 1.44 16.01 11.42
C GLU A 223 0.74 15.90 10.05
N ALA A 224 0.07 14.77 9.81
CA ALA A 224 -0.72 14.56 8.60
C ALA A 224 -1.91 15.52 8.53
N ALA A 225 -2.61 15.70 9.66
CA ALA A 225 -3.74 16.63 9.73
C ALA A 225 -3.29 18.06 9.37
N GLN A 226 -2.21 18.55 9.97
CA GLN A 226 -1.66 19.88 9.72
C GLN A 226 -1.21 20.04 8.26
N THR A 227 -0.50 19.03 7.72
CA THR A 227 -0.05 19.03 6.31
C THR A 227 -1.21 19.16 5.32
N LEU A 228 -2.38 18.58 5.66
CA LEU A 228 -3.58 18.60 4.83
C LEU A 228 -4.53 19.75 5.14
N GLY A 229 -4.18 20.65 6.07
CA GLY A 229 -5.02 21.76 6.51
C GLY A 229 -6.22 21.35 7.37
N TYR A 230 -6.16 20.19 8.01
CA TYR A 230 -7.17 19.66 8.91
C TYR A 230 -6.87 20.00 10.37
N LYS A 231 -7.89 19.91 11.23
CA LYS A 231 -7.75 20.14 12.66
C LYS A 231 -7.01 18.97 13.33
N PRO A 232 -5.91 19.21 14.07
CA PRO A 232 -5.25 18.18 14.88
C PRO A 232 -6.17 17.69 16.00
N LEU A 233 -6.01 16.42 16.38
CA LEU A 233 -6.81 15.76 17.42
C LEU A 233 -5.96 15.29 18.60
N GLY A 234 -4.67 15.60 18.60
CA GLY A 234 -3.73 15.22 19.65
C GLY A 234 -3.11 13.84 19.44
N PHE A 235 -3.00 13.36 18.19
CA PHE A 235 -2.43 12.05 17.87
C PHE A 235 -0.96 12.15 17.44
N THR A 236 -0.13 11.26 17.96
CA THR A 236 1.21 11.00 17.44
C THR A 236 1.17 10.42 16.02
N VAL A 237 2.33 10.43 15.34
CA VAL A 237 2.46 9.93 13.97
C VAL A 237 1.99 8.48 13.91
N ARG A 238 1.05 8.21 12.99
CA ARG A 238 0.45 6.89 12.74
C ARG A 238 -0.28 6.25 13.93
N ALA A 239 -0.70 7.01 14.93
CA ALA A 239 -1.32 6.49 16.16
C ALA A 239 -2.45 5.48 15.92
N GLY A 240 -3.40 5.79 15.03
CA GLY A 240 -4.50 4.88 14.71
C GLY A 240 -4.08 3.60 13.98
N LEU A 241 -3.00 3.64 13.19
CA LEU A 241 -2.44 2.44 12.54
C LEU A 241 -1.72 1.54 13.55
N GLU A 242 -0.99 2.12 14.49
CA GLU A 242 -0.31 1.39 15.57
C GLU A 242 -1.32 0.75 16.53
N LEU A 243 -2.38 1.49 16.90
CA LEU A 243 -3.49 0.93 17.66
C LEU A 243 -4.18 -0.21 16.92
N ALA A 244 -4.39 -0.08 15.60
CA ALA A 244 -4.95 -1.13 14.79
C ALA A 244 -4.08 -2.39 14.76
N LEU A 245 -2.76 -2.24 14.59
CA LEU A 245 -1.81 -3.34 14.66
C LEU A 245 -1.87 -4.02 16.03
N HIS A 246 -1.89 -3.23 17.11
CA HIS A 246 -1.97 -3.75 18.48
C HIS A 246 -3.24 -4.59 18.66
N GLN A 247 -4.40 -4.10 18.20
CA GLN A 247 -5.66 -4.83 18.27
C GLN A 247 -5.62 -6.15 17.47
N ALA A 248 -5.00 -6.15 16.29
CA ALA A 248 -4.86 -7.36 15.49
C ALA A 248 -3.96 -8.40 16.17
N LEU A 249 -2.80 -8.00 16.69
CA LEU A 249 -1.88 -8.88 17.41
C LEU A 249 -2.49 -9.42 18.71
N SER A 250 -3.15 -8.57 19.49
CA SER A 250 -3.81 -8.93 20.76
C SER A 250 -5.04 -9.82 20.56
N SER A 251 -5.59 -9.90 19.35
CA SER A 251 -6.72 -10.80 19.06
C SER A 251 -6.35 -12.29 19.13
N GLY A 252 -5.05 -12.62 19.01
CA GLY A 252 -4.55 -13.98 18.91
C GLY A 252 -4.97 -14.71 17.63
N LEU A 253 -5.66 -14.03 16.70
CA LEU A 253 -6.07 -14.58 15.41
C LEU A 253 -4.98 -14.33 14.37
N PRO A 254 -4.53 -15.36 13.63
CA PRO A 254 -3.73 -15.15 12.44
C PRO A 254 -4.47 -14.22 11.47
N ALA A 255 -3.74 -13.32 10.79
CA ALA A 255 -4.34 -12.36 9.88
C ALA A 255 -5.14 -13.04 8.75
N GLU A 256 -4.68 -14.20 8.29
CA GLU A 256 -5.35 -15.03 7.30
C GLU A 256 -6.75 -15.46 7.76
N ALA A 257 -6.90 -15.80 9.05
CA ALA A 257 -8.19 -16.21 9.62
C ALA A 257 -9.20 -15.05 9.71
N ALA A 258 -8.71 -13.80 9.78
CA ALA A 258 -9.57 -12.62 9.78
C ALA A 258 -10.29 -12.41 8.44
N LEU A 259 -9.77 -12.99 7.35
CA LEU A 259 -10.42 -12.97 6.03
C LEU A 259 -11.65 -13.88 6.00
N SER A 260 -11.56 -15.10 6.56
CA SER A 260 -12.60 -16.13 6.49
C SER A 260 -13.76 -15.97 7.48
N ARG A 261 -13.56 -15.29 8.61
CA ARG A 261 -14.47 -15.36 9.77
C ARG A 261 -15.82 -14.63 9.68
N PHE A 262 -16.25 -14.15 8.51
CA PHE A 262 -17.58 -13.52 8.40
C PHE A 262 -18.25 -13.70 7.03
N SER A 263 -18.01 -14.82 6.36
CA SER A 263 -18.91 -15.30 5.29
C SER A 263 -20.22 -15.79 5.87
#